data_AF-A0A3N5TSN4-F1
#
_entry.id   AF-A0A3N5TSN4-F1
#
_cell.length_a   1.000
_cell.length_b   1.000
_cell.length_c   1.000
_cell.angle_alpha   90.00
_cell.angle_beta   90.00
_cell.angle_gamma   90.00
#
_symmetry.space_group_name_H-M   'P 1'
#
loop_
_entity.id
_entity.type
_entity.pdbx_description
1 polymer ?
#
loop_
_entity_poly.entity_id
_entity_poly.type
_entity_poly.pdbx_seq_one_letter_code
_entity_poly.pdbx_strand_id
1 'polypeptide(L)'
;MSEDHERIDELLAGYVLLSLSGEDAAEADRILAEHVPSCGRCRATLNELQAVSGDLALAAAPVDPPETLLPRIHRAIDEVPLAGRTPRRGALVAVAASAVALVALGGLSLVLGNRLSDAQTRAGTALEILSAMRSPGAQPVNVTPQDETPPDSGMVEVSAPDVRRL
;
A
#
# COMPACT_ATOMS: atom_id res chain seq x y z
N MET A 1 7.35 33.76 3.36
CA MET A 1 6.36 32.91 2.67
C MET A 1 5.61 33.61 1.53
N SER A 2 5.47 34.94 1.44
CA SER A 2 5.07 35.59 0.16
C SER A 2 6.29 35.94 -0.70
N GLU A 3 7.36 36.45 -0.08
CA GLU A 3 8.65 36.74 -0.73
C GLU A 3 9.23 35.51 -1.44
N ASP A 4 9.08 34.33 -0.84
CA ASP A 4 9.51 33.06 -1.47
C ASP A 4 8.73 32.76 -2.76
N HIS A 5 7.43 33.04 -2.79
CA HIS A 5 6.59 32.79 -3.96
C HIS A 5 6.80 33.84 -5.05
N GLU A 6 7.10 35.08 -4.70
CA GLU A 6 7.40 36.13 -5.69
C GLU A 6 8.68 35.80 -6.46
N ARG A 7 9.73 35.34 -5.75
CA ARG A 7 10.95 34.84 -6.40
C ARG A 7 10.68 33.60 -7.27
N ILE A 8 9.81 32.70 -6.83
CA ILE A 8 9.39 31.55 -7.63
C ILE A 8 8.66 32.03 -8.90
N ASP A 9 7.73 32.97 -8.77
CA ASP A 9 6.97 33.50 -9.91
C ASP A 9 7.91 34.11 -10.97
N GLU A 10 8.96 34.83 -10.57
CA GLU A 10 10.01 35.34 -11.48
C GLU A 10 10.77 34.20 -12.19
N LEU A 11 11.18 33.16 -11.46
CA LEU A 11 11.87 32.02 -12.03
C LEU A 11 10.97 31.25 -13.01
N LEU A 12 9.68 31.06 -12.68
CA LEU A 12 8.73 30.43 -13.58
C LEU A 12 8.54 31.26 -14.86
N ALA A 13 8.49 32.59 -14.76
CA ALA A 13 8.40 33.46 -15.94
C ALA A 13 9.63 33.32 -16.84
N GLY A 14 10.84 33.33 -16.26
CA GLY A 14 12.07 33.09 -17.02
C GLY A 14 12.12 31.69 -17.64
N TYR A 15 11.67 30.67 -16.91
CA TYR A 15 11.63 29.29 -17.38
C TYR A 15 10.73 29.13 -18.60
N VAL A 16 9.49 29.65 -18.54
CA VAL A 16 8.54 29.52 -19.65
C VAL A 16 9.02 30.26 -20.90
N LEU A 17 9.72 31.39 -20.74
CA LEU A 17 10.31 32.15 -21.84
C LEU A 17 11.64 31.56 -22.36
N LEU A 18 12.11 30.44 -21.78
CA LEU A 18 13.40 29.81 -22.10
C LEU A 18 14.58 30.80 -21.98
N SER A 19 14.50 31.74 -21.05
CA SER A 19 15.49 32.82 -20.88
C SER A 19 16.46 32.58 -19.71
N LEU A 20 16.23 31.55 -18.90
CA LEU A 20 17.10 31.21 -17.78
C LEU A 20 18.41 30.55 -18.23
N SER A 21 19.46 30.78 -17.47
CA SER A 21 20.76 30.12 -17.64
C SER A 21 21.47 29.97 -16.29
N GLY A 22 22.49 29.11 -16.23
CA GLY A 22 23.32 28.95 -15.04
C GLY A 22 22.54 28.49 -13.81
N GLU A 23 22.77 29.17 -12.68
CA GLU A 23 22.18 28.82 -11.38
C GLU A 23 20.66 29.00 -11.36
N ASP A 24 20.13 30.03 -12.02
CA ASP A 24 18.68 30.27 -12.07
C ASP A 24 17.94 29.15 -12.80
N ALA A 25 18.52 28.62 -13.89
CA ALA A 25 17.94 27.49 -14.60
C ALA A 25 17.91 26.22 -13.73
N ALA A 26 19.02 25.94 -13.03
CA ALA A 26 19.11 24.81 -12.12
C ALA A 26 18.12 24.94 -10.94
N GLU A 27 17.91 26.16 -10.45
CA GLU A 27 16.94 26.42 -9.38
C GLU A 27 15.49 26.26 -9.87
N ALA A 28 15.16 26.77 -11.06
CA ALA A 28 13.85 26.56 -11.66
C ALA A 28 13.55 25.07 -11.85
N ASP A 29 14.51 24.26 -12.29
CA ASP A 29 14.35 22.80 -12.43
C ASP A 29 14.02 22.14 -11.08
N ARG A 30 14.71 22.53 -10.00
CA ARG A 30 14.41 22.03 -8.65
C ARG A 30 13.00 22.42 -8.19
N ILE A 31 12.63 23.69 -8.36
CA ILE A 31 11.31 24.21 -7.98
C ILE A 31 10.19 23.47 -8.73
N LEU A 32 10.38 23.24 -10.03
CA LEU A 32 9.43 22.50 -10.88
C LEU A 32 9.27 21.04 -10.45
N ALA A 33 10.35 20.39 -10.02
CA ALA A 33 10.33 19.01 -9.58
C ALA A 33 9.76 18.83 -8.15
N GLU A 34 10.11 19.73 -7.23
CA GLU A 34 9.88 19.53 -5.79
C GLU A 34 8.71 20.35 -5.25
N HIS A 35 8.53 21.60 -5.71
CA HIS A 35 7.57 22.53 -5.13
C HIS A 35 6.26 22.62 -5.92
N VAL A 36 6.33 22.89 -7.23
CA VAL A 36 5.15 23.11 -8.09
C VAL A 36 4.12 21.95 -8.04
N PRO A 37 4.52 20.66 -7.95
CA PRO A 37 3.55 19.57 -7.86
C PRO A 37 2.71 19.60 -6.58
N SER A 38 3.20 20.21 -5.50
CA SER A 38 2.49 20.29 -4.21
C SER A 38 1.84 21.66 -3.95
N CYS A 39 2.33 22.74 -4.56
CA CYS A 39 1.81 24.09 -4.37
C CYS A 39 0.78 24.50 -5.44
N GLY A 40 -0.47 24.68 -5.05
CA GLY A 40 -1.57 25.08 -5.96
C GLY A 40 -1.38 26.45 -6.61
N ARG A 41 -0.82 27.43 -5.88
CA ARG A 41 -0.56 28.79 -6.39
C ARG A 41 0.47 28.77 -7.52
N CYS A 42 1.68 28.25 -7.26
CA CYS A 42 2.73 28.24 -8.27
C CYS A 42 2.37 27.37 -9.49
N ARG A 43 1.55 26.34 -9.31
CA ARG A 43 1.00 25.57 -10.43
C ARG A 43 0.03 26.39 -11.28
N ALA A 44 -0.84 27.18 -10.64
CA ALA A 44 -1.73 28.09 -11.36
C ALA A 44 -0.90 29.15 -12.11
N THR A 45 0.07 29.79 -11.46
CA THR A 45 0.97 30.76 -12.10
C THR A 45 1.70 30.15 -13.31
N LEU A 46 2.27 28.95 -13.17
CA LEU A 46 2.97 28.27 -14.28
C LEU A 46 2.04 28.03 -15.47
N ASN A 47 0.81 27.54 -15.23
CA ASN A 47 -0.17 27.31 -16.28
C ASN A 47 -0.57 28.61 -16.99
N GLU A 48 -0.78 29.69 -16.24
CA GLU A 48 -1.12 31.01 -16.78
C GLU A 48 0.02 31.56 -17.65
N LEU A 49 1.26 31.48 -17.17
CA LEU A 49 2.45 31.88 -17.93
C LEU A 49 2.60 31.05 -19.21
N GLN A 50 2.43 29.73 -19.12
CA GLN A 50 2.48 28.84 -20.29
C GLN A 50 1.40 29.17 -21.33
N ALA A 51 0.18 29.50 -20.88
CA ALA A 51 -0.90 29.91 -21.77
C ALA A 51 -0.54 31.19 -22.53
N VAL A 52 -0.06 32.23 -21.82
CA VAL A 52 0.36 33.49 -22.43
C VAL A 52 1.53 33.28 -23.40
N SER A 53 2.51 32.45 -23.06
CA SER A 53 3.62 32.14 -23.97
C SER A 53 3.16 31.37 -25.21
N GLY A 54 2.14 30.51 -25.08
CA GLY A 54 1.47 29.88 -26.21
C GLY A 54 0.79 30.89 -27.15
N ASP A 55 0.06 31.86 -26.59
CA ASP A 55 -0.57 32.93 -27.35
C ASP A 55 0.48 33.79 -28.08
N LEU A 56 1.60 34.11 -27.41
CA LEU A 56 2.71 34.84 -28.01
C LEU A 56 3.36 34.07 -29.18
N ALA A 57 3.48 32.73 -29.06
CA ALA A 57 4.03 31.90 -30.12
C ALA A 57 3.16 31.92 -31.40
N LEU A 58 1.84 32.09 -31.24
CA LEU A 58 0.89 32.20 -32.35
C LEU A 58 0.77 33.61 -32.93
N ALA A 59 1.20 34.64 -32.19
CA ALA A 59 1.18 36.03 -32.65
C ALA A 59 2.27 36.32 -33.68
N ALA A 60 3.36 35.55 -33.69
CA ALA A 60 4.44 35.67 -34.66
C ALA A 60 3.99 35.17 -36.05
N ALA A 61 4.45 35.84 -37.11
CA ALA A 61 4.22 35.34 -38.46
C ALA A 61 4.94 33.99 -38.64
N PRO A 62 4.26 32.96 -39.19
CA PRO A 62 4.88 31.66 -39.41
C PRO A 62 6.01 31.78 -40.43
N VAL A 63 7.09 31.03 -40.19
CA VAL A 63 8.22 30.90 -41.12
C VAL A 63 8.17 29.49 -41.69
N ASP A 64 8.25 29.37 -43.01
CA ASP A 64 8.28 28.07 -43.68
C ASP A 64 9.55 27.30 -43.27
N PRO A 65 9.43 26.13 -42.65
CA PRO A 65 10.58 25.31 -42.30
C PRO A 65 11.20 24.68 -43.55
N PRO A 66 12.50 24.32 -43.54
CA PRO A 66 13.11 23.64 -44.66
C PRO A 66 12.50 22.23 -44.83
N GLU A 67 12.26 21.81 -46.08
CA GLU A 67 11.66 20.51 -46.45
C GLU A 67 12.40 19.29 -45.85
N THR A 68 13.67 19.47 -45.49
CA THR A 68 14.48 18.42 -44.86
C THR A 68 14.21 18.23 -43.37
N LEU A 69 13.54 19.16 -42.70
CA LEU A 69 13.32 19.14 -41.26
C LEU A 69 12.39 17.98 -40.85
N LEU A 70 11.25 17.84 -41.51
CA LEU A 70 10.26 16.81 -41.17
C LEU A 70 10.82 15.39 -41.30
N PRO A 71 11.50 15.00 -42.40
CA PRO A 71 12.18 13.70 -42.47
C PRO A 71 13.25 13.49 -41.40
N ARG A 72 13.96 14.54 -40.98
CA ARG A 72 14.98 14.45 -39.92
C ARG A 72 14.34 14.21 -38.55
N ILE A 73 13.21 14.87 -38.26
CA ILE A 73 12.45 14.66 -37.03
C ILE A 73 11.95 13.21 -36.96
N HIS A 74 11.35 12.69 -38.03
CA HIS A 74 10.87 11.30 -38.05
C HIS A 74 12.00 10.30 -37.79
N ARG A 75 13.15 10.47 -38.46
CA ARG A 75 14.32 9.61 -38.23
C ARG A 75 14.80 9.69 -36.77
N ALA A 76 14.86 10.89 -36.19
CA ALA A 76 15.29 11.07 -34.81
C ALA A 76 14.33 10.40 -33.81
N ILE A 77 13.02 10.43 -34.08
CA ILE A 77 12.01 9.74 -33.25
C ILE A 77 12.17 8.22 -33.36
N ASP A 78 12.37 7.69 -34.58
CA ASP A 78 12.52 6.25 -34.82
C ASP A 78 13.82 5.68 -34.20
N GLU A 79 14.87 6.50 -34.12
CA GLU A 79 16.17 6.11 -33.56
C GLU A 79 16.19 6.05 -32.02
N VAL A 80 15.24 6.67 -31.31
CA VAL A 80 15.14 6.57 -29.85
C VAL A 80 14.52 5.21 -29.50
N PRO A 81 15.31 4.23 -29.00
CA PRO A 81 14.73 2.99 -28.56
C PRO A 81 13.85 3.30 -27.35
N LEU A 82 12.58 2.91 -27.38
CA LEU A 82 11.70 2.89 -26.21
C LEU A 82 12.28 1.89 -25.18
N ALA A 83 13.32 2.29 -24.47
CA ALA A 83 13.99 1.55 -23.43
C ALA A 83 13.08 1.48 -22.20
N GLY A 84 12.04 0.65 -22.29
CA GLY A 84 11.02 0.54 -21.23
C GLY A 84 10.25 -0.77 -21.22
N ARG A 85 10.50 -1.71 -22.15
CA ARG A 85 10.00 -3.08 -21.98
C ARG A 85 11.00 -3.83 -21.11
N THR A 86 10.71 -3.88 -19.81
CA THR A 86 11.41 -4.73 -18.86
C THR A 86 11.60 -6.12 -19.47
N PRO A 87 12.82 -6.68 -19.45
CA PRO A 87 13.06 -7.99 -20.05
C PRO A 87 12.15 -9.00 -19.33
N ARG A 88 11.58 -9.94 -20.09
CA ARG A 88 10.64 -11.02 -19.65
C ARG A 88 10.98 -11.71 -18.32
N ARG A 89 12.23 -11.59 -17.84
CA ARG A 89 12.70 -12.04 -16.53
C ARG A 89 11.98 -11.35 -15.35
N GLY A 90 11.61 -10.07 -15.46
CA GLY A 90 10.87 -9.35 -14.41
C GLY A 90 9.45 -9.90 -14.20
N ALA A 91 8.80 -10.34 -15.29
CA ALA A 91 7.46 -10.92 -15.22
C ALA A 91 7.44 -12.26 -14.48
N LEU A 92 8.47 -13.10 -14.65
CA LEU A 92 8.58 -14.38 -13.94
C LEU A 92 8.80 -14.19 -12.43
N VAL A 93 9.57 -13.18 -12.03
CA VAL A 93 9.78 -12.85 -10.61
C VAL A 93 8.50 -12.32 -9.97
N ALA A 94 7.72 -11.50 -10.69
CA ALA A 94 6.43 -10.99 -10.19
C ALA A 94 5.39 -12.11 -9.96
N VAL A 95 5.35 -13.12 -10.84
CA VAL A 95 4.45 -14.27 -10.69
C VAL A 95 4.86 -15.14 -9.49
N ALA A 96 6.16 -15.36 -9.28
CA ALA A 96 6.64 -16.12 -8.12
C ALA A 96 6.33 -15.42 -6.79
N ALA A 97 6.55 -14.10 -6.71
CA ALA A 97 6.29 -13.32 -5.50
C ALA A 97 4.79 -13.31 -5.12
N SER A 98 3.89 -13.22 -6.09
CA SER A 98 2.44 -13.25 -5.85
C SER A 98 1.94 -14.60 -5.34
N ALA A 99 2.47 -15.71 -5.87
CA ALA A 99 2.14 -17.05 -5.37
C ALA A 99 2.55 -17.24 -3.89
N VAL A 100 3.74 -16.78 -3.50
CA VAL A 100 4.22 -16.87 -2.10
C VAL A 100 3.34 -16.04 -1.17
N ALA A 101 2.94 -14.84 -1.57
CA ALA A 101 2.08 -13.98 -0.76
C ALA A 101 0.69 -14.61 -0.52
N LEU A 102 0.09 -15.23 -1.53
CA LEU A 102 -1.21 -15.91 -1.41
C LEU A 102 -1.13 -17.12 -0.47
N VAL A 103 -0.05 -17.90 -0.55
CA VAL A 103 0.17 -19.05 0.34
C VAL A 103 0.36 -18.58 1.79
N ALA A 104 1.14 -17.51 2.01
CA ALA A 104 1.36 -16.95 3.34
C ALA A 104 0.06 -16.39 3.95
N LEU A 105 -0.73 -15.64 3.16
CA LEU A 105 -2.03 -15.09 3.60
C LEU A 105 -3.07 -16.19 3.87
N GLY A 106 -3.11 -17.23 3.03
CA GLY A 106 -3.97 -18.39 3.23
C GLY A 106 -3.62 -19.17 4.51
N GLY A 107 -2.32 -19.44 4.71
CA GLY A 107 -1.84 -20.11 5.92
C GLY A 107 -2.14 -19.31 7.19
N LEU A 108 -1.94 -17.99 7.17
CA LEU A 108 -2.23 -17.13 8.31
C LEU A 108 -3.74 -17.10 8.64
N SER A 109 -4.60 -17.07 7.62
CA SER A 109 -6.06 -17.11 7.83
C SER A 109 -6.54 -18.41 8.48
N LEU A 110 -5.97 -19.55 8.09
CA LEU A 110 -6.29 -20.85 8.70
C LEU A 110 -5.86 -20.90 10.17
N VAL A 111 -4.67 -20.38 10.50
CA VAL A 111 -4.17 -20.32 11.89
C VAL A 111 -5.04 -19.39 12.75
N LEU A 112 -5.46 -18.25 12.21
CA LEU A 112 -6.35 -17.32 12.92
C LEU A 112 -7.74 -17.92 13.15
N GLY A 113 -8.28 -18.66 12.17
CA GLY A 113 -9.56 -19.36 12.29
C GLY A 113 -9.56 -20.39 13.42
N ASN A 114 -8.54 -21.26 13.46
CA ASN A 114 -8.43 -22.28 14.51
C ASN A 114 -8.32 -21.65 15.90
N ARG A 115 -7.56 -20.56 16.06
CA ARG A 115 -7.43 -19.85 17.34
C ARG A 115 -8.76 -19.24 17.79
N LEU A 116 -9.56 -18.75 16.84
CA LEU A 116 -10.87 -18.18 17.14
C LEU A 116 -11.87 -19.27 17.55
N SER A 117 -11.85 -20.43 16.89
CA SER A 117 -12.68 -21.59 17.24
C SER A 117 -12.34 -22.15 18.62
N ASP A 118 -11.05 -22.25 18.96
CA ASP A 118 -10.60 -22.65 20.30
C ASP A 118 -11.09 -21.67 21.37
N ALA A 119 -10.99 -20.37 21.11
CA ALA A 119 -11.47 -19.34 22.03
C ALA A 119 -12.99 -19.39 22.22
N GLN A 120 -13.76 -19.60 21.15
CA GLN A 120 -15.22 -19.76 21.21
C GLN A 120 -15.62 -21.01 21.98
N THR A 121 -14.93 -22.13 21.76
CA THR A 121 -15.21 -23.40 22.46
C THR A 121 -15.01 -23.24 23.97
N ARG A 122 -13.88 -22.63 24.38
CA ARG A 122 -13.61 -22.32 25.79
C ARG A 122 -14.64 -21.39 26.41
N ALA A 123 -15.04 -20.35 25.67
CA ALA A 123 -16.09 -19.43 26.11
C ALA A 123 -17.44 -20.13 26.28
N GLY A 124 -17.80 -21.03 25.35
CA GLY A 124 -19.00 -21.87 25.42
C GLY A 124 -19.01 -22.77 26.65
N THR A 125 -17.92 -23.51 26.89
CA THR A 125 -17.79 -24.38 28.07
C THR A 125 -17.88 -23.59 29.38
N ALA A 126 -17.26 -22.41 29.45
CA ALA A 126 -17.36 -21.57 30.65
C ALA A 126 -18.80 -21.11 30.93
N LEU A 127 -19.55 -20.74 29.90
CA LEU A 127 -20.96 -20.37 30.03
C LEU A 127 -21.84 -21.57 30.39
N GLU A 128 -21.54 -22.76 29.86
CA GLU A 128 -22.24 -24.00 30.19
C GLU A 128 -22.05 -24.39 31.66
N ILE A 129 -20.82 -24.30 32.18
CA ILE A 129 -20.53 -24.54 33.61
C ILE A 129 -21.27 -23.53 34.50
N LEU A 130 -21.26 -22.25 34.12
CA LEU A 130 -22.00 -21.19 34.84
C LEU A 130 -23.51 -21.44 34.82
N SER A 131 -24.05 -21.91 33.69
CA SER A 131 -25.45 -22.32 33.54
C SER A 131 -25.79 -23.50 34.44
N ALA A 132 -24.95 -24.53 34.45
CA ALA A 132 -25.13 -25.72 35.28
C ALA A 132 -25.17 -25.36 36.77
N MET A 133 -24.26 -24.49 37.24
CA MET A 133 -24.27 -23.98 38.62
C MET A 133 -25.50 -23.15 38.97
N ARG A 134 -26.13 -22.49 37.98
CA ARG A 134 -27.34 -21.68 38.17
C ARG A 134 -28.63 -22.47 38.04
N SER A 135 -28.55 -23.75 37.65
CA SER A 135 -29.72 -24.62 37.58
C SER A 135 -30.21 -24.98 39.00
N PRO A 136 -31.50 -24.82 39.30
CA PRO A 136 -32.07 -25.20 40.58
C PRO A 136 -32.14 -26.73 40.68
N GLY A 137 -31.03 -27.34 41.08
CA GLY A 137 -30.87 -28.80 41.13
C GLY A 137 -29.41 -29.27 41.13
N ALA A 138 -28.45 -28.39 40.81
CA ALA A 138 -27.03 -28.72 40.88
C ALA A 138 -26.58 -28.93 42.34
N GLN A 139 -26.22 -30.16 42.68
CA GLN A 139 -25.59 -30.49 43.97
C GLN A 139 -24.08 -30.62 43.76
N PRO A 140 -23.25 -29.85 44.50
CA PRO A 140 -21.80 -30.02 44.44
C PRO A 140 -21.44 -31.38 45.05
N VAL A 141 -20.97 -32.30 44.21
CA VAL A 141 -20.39 -33.57 44.67
C VAL A 141 -18.92 -33.33 44.99
N ASN A 142 -18.55 -33.49 46.26
CA ASN A 142 -17.15 -33.46 46.65
C ASN A 142 -16.45 -34.70 46.11
N VAL A 143 -15.52 -34.51 45.17
CA VAL A 143 -14.65 -35.58 44.67
C VAL A 143 -13.63 -35.84 45.77
N THR A 144 -13.82 -36.93 46.51
CA THR A 144 -12.81 -37.41 47.46
C THR A 144 -11.75 -38.16 46.65
N PRO A 145 -10.45 -37.89 46.87
CA PRO A 145 -9.41 -38.73 46.31
C PRO A 145 -9.66 -40.16 46.80
N GLN A 146 -9.84 -41.10 45.88
CA GLN A 146 -9.78 -42.50 46.25
C GLN A 146 -8.31 -42.80 46.53
N ASP A 147 -8.01 -43.11 47.78
CA ASP A 147 -6.68 -43.53 48.20
C ASP A 147 -6.33 -44.81 47.44
N GLU A 148 -5.52 -44.65 46.39
CA GLU A 148 -4.45 -45.54 45.90
C GLU A 148 -4.14 -45.22 44.41
N THR A 149 -3.56 -44.04 44.14
CA THR A 149 -2.93 -43.77 42.84
C THR A 149 -1.41 -43.87 42.98
N PRO A 150 -0.74 -44.85 42.32
CA PRO A 150 0.72 -44.96 42.33
C PRO A 150 1.38 -43.70 41.74
N PRO A 151 2.52 -43.25 42.31
CA PRO A 151 3.08 -41.91 42.09
C PRO A 151 3.58 -41.58 40.67
N ASP A 152 3.40 -42.46 39.68
CA ASP A 152 3.93 -42.28 38.32
C ASP A 152 2.87 -42.32 37.20
N SER A 153 1.59 -42.17 37.54
CA SER A 153 0.50 -42.21 36.57
C SER A 153 0.10 -40.81 36.12
N GLY A 154 0.62 -40.34 34.98
CA GLY A 154 0.31 -39.03 34.38
C GLY A 154 -1.12 -38.88 33.81
N MET A 155 -2.03 -39.82 34.10
CA MET A 155 -3.44 -39.75 33.69
C MET A 155 -4.36 -39.93 34.89
N VAL A 156 -5.31 -39.00 35.03
CA VAL A 156 -6.39 -39.06 36.02
C VAL A 156 -7.61 -39.65 35.32
N GLU A 157 -7.96 -40.88 35.66
CA GLU A 157 -9.20 -41.51 35.22
C GLU A 157 -10.35 -41.10 36.16
N VAL A 158 -11.35 -40.40 35.63
CA VAL A 158 -12.55 -40.02 36.39
C VAL A 158 -13.65 -41.03 36.08
N SER A 159 -13.88 -41.98 37.00
CA SER A 159 -15.01 -42.90 36.90
C SER A 159 -16.20 -42.33 37.66
N ALA A 160 -17.26 -41.95 36.95
CA ALA A 160 -18.49 -41.43 37.55
C ALA A 160 -19.34 -42.60 38.09
N PRO A 161 -19.80 -42.58 39.35
CA PRO A 161 -20.74 -43.57 39.84
C PRO A 161 -22.12 -43.29 39.20
N ASP A 162 -22.72 -44.33 38.61
CA ASP A 162 -24.07 -44.37 38.06
C ASP A 162 -24.38 -43.51 36.80
N VAL A 163 -23.54 -43.61 35.76
CA VAL A 163 -24.03 -43.31 34.40
C VAL A 163 -24.83 -44.51 33.88
N ARG A 164 -26.09 -44.66 34.31
CA ARG A 164 -27.04 -45.48 33.55
C ARG A 164 -27.16 -44.85 32.18
N ARG A 165 -26.75 -45.57 31.13
CA ARG A 165 -27.23 -45.25 29.79
C ARG A 165 -28.72 -45.56 29.76
N LEU A 166 -29.52 -44.52 30.01
CA LEU A 166 -30.90 -44.27 29.57
C LEU A 166 -31.32 -42.88 30.05
#